data_AF-A0A7S1G5F7-F1
#
_entry.id   AF-A0A7S1G5F7-F1
#
_cell.length_a   1.000
_cell.length_b   1.000
_cell.length_c   1.000
_cell.angle_alpha   90.00
_cell.angle_beta   90.00
_cell.angle_gamma   90.00
#
_symmetry.space_group_name_H-M   'P 1'
#
loop_
_entity.id
_entity.type
_entity.pdbx_description
1 polymer ?
#
loop_
_entity_poly.entity_id
_entity_poly.type
_entity_poly.pdbx_seq_one_letter_code
_entity_poly.pdbx_strand_id
1 'polypeptide(L)'
;APPAPVADVCHCDSLHLLSLHADIVDMALALASMSESRRVQQAQAVEGTERVCRKLWPGARVEVYGSLATGLSVPSSDVDLVVCDVHEYYAALLSGVKQKGKLNCITKLAEALGRQPWVRSVNAIDGASTPVVKIVTADGVGAGIGA
;
A
#
# COMPACT_ATOMS: atom_id res chain seq x y z
N ALA A 1 -11.24 -58.51 -29.53
CA ALA A 1 -11.61 -57.93 -28.23
C ALA A 1 -12.04 -56.48 -28.48
N PRO A 2 -13.17 -56.00 -27.92
CA PRO A 2 -13.52 -54.59 -28.04
C PRO A 2 -12.57 -53.73 -27.19
N PRO A 3 -12.29 -52.48 -27.59
CA PRO A 3 -11.49 -51.56 -26.79
C PRO A 3 -12.22 -51.22 -25.49
N ALA A 4 -11.44 -51.06 -24.41
CA ALA A 4 -11.94 -50.65 -23.10
C ALA A 4 -12.64 -49.29 -23.18
N PRO A 5 -13.69 -49.04 -22.38
CA PRO A 5 -14.37 -47.75 -22.37
C PRO A 5 -13.39 -46.66 -21.96
N VAL A 6 -13.29 -45.61 -22.79
CA VAL A 6 -12.65 -44.35 -22.42
C VAL A 6 -13.36 -43.82 -21.18
N ALA A 7 -12.57 -43.50 -20.15
CA ALA A 7 -13.07 -43.00 -18.88
C ALA A 7 -14.03 -41.82 -19.12
N ASP A 8 -15.28 -42.00 -18.71
CA ASP A 8 -16.29 -40.96 -18.63
C ASP A 8 -15.79 -39.97 -17.57
N VAL A 9 -15.19 -38.86 -18.01
CA VAL A 9 -14.88 -37.75 -17.12
C VAL A 9 -16.23 -37.22 -16.64
N CYS A 10 -16.57 -37.54 -15.39
CA CYS A 10 -17.83 -37.24 -14.74
C CYS A 10 -18.32 -35.84 -15.12
N HIS A 11 -19.46 -35.76 -15.81
CA HIS A 11 -20.09 -34.49 -16.21
C HIS A 11 -20.36 -33.56 -15.02
N CYS A 12 -20.45 -34.07 -13.78
CA CYS A 12 -20.62 -33.25 -12.58
C CYS A 12 -19.35 -32.44 -12.20
N ASP A 13 -18.15 -32.97 -12.46
CA ASP A 13 -16.90 -32.29 -12.10
C ASP A 13 -16.67 -31.06 -12.98
N SER A 14 -17.07 -31.14 -14.25
CA SER A 14 -16.99 -30.02 -15.19
C SER A 14 -17.97 -28.89 -14.82
N LEU A 15 -19.18 -29.23 -14.34
CA LEU A 15 -20.15 -28.22 -13.89
C LEU A 15 -19.71 -27.51 -12.60
N HIS A 16 -19.13 -28.24 -11.64
CA HIS A 16 -18.58 -27.64 -10.43
C HIS A 16 -17.39 -26.71 -10.73
N LEU A 17 -16.52 -27.09 -11.66
CA LEU A 17 -15.39 -26.25 -12.06
C LEU A 17 -15.85 -24.96 -12.77
N LEU A 18 -16.91 -25.04 -13.58
CA LEU A 18 -17.55 -23.87 -14.20
C LEU A 18 -18.23 -22.96 -13.15
N SER A 19 -18.90 -23.53 -12.16
CA SER A 19 -19.50 -22.77 -11.04
C SER A 19 -18.43 -22.05 -10.23
N LEU A 20 -17.36 -22.74 -9.85
CA LEU A 20 -16.25 -22.14 -9.12
C LEU A 20 -15.58 -21.03 -9.92
N HIS A 21 -15.40 -21.23 -11.23
CA HIS A 21 -14.87 -20.18 -12.10
C HIS A 21 -15.75 -18.93 -12.08
N ALA A 22 -17.08 -19.09 -12.19
CA ALA A 22 -18.03 -17.98 -12.13
C ALA A 22 -17.93 -17.26 -10.78
N ASP A 23 -17.90 -18.00 -9.66
CA ASP A 23 -17.78 -17.42 -8.31
C ASP A 23 -16.49 -16.60 -8.14
N ILE A 24 -15.36 -17.08 -8.68
CA ILE A 24 -14.08 -16.37 -8.64
C ILE A 24 -14.13 -15.09 -9.48
N VAL A 25 -14.74 -15.15 -10.67
CA VAL A 25 -14.89 -13.98 -11.55
C VAL A 25 -15.79 -12.93 -10.89
N ASP A 26 -16.92 -13.33 -10.33
CA ASP A 26 -17.85 -12.44 -9.64
C ASP A 26 -17.19 -11.78 -8.43
N MET A 27 -16.44 -12.54 -7.64
CA MET A 27 -15.64 -12.02 -6.54
C MET A 27 -14.63 -10.97 -7.02
N ALA A 28 -13.88 -11.27 -8.09
CA ALA A 28 -12.86 -10.35 -8.61
C ALA A 28 -13.49 -9.03 -9.12
N LEU A 29 -14.61 -9.11 -9.84
CA LEU A 29 -15.35 -7.95 -10.33
C LEU A 29 -15.92 -7.09 -9.19
N ALA A 30 -16.51 -7.73 -8.18
CA ALA A 30 -17.05 -7.04 -7.02
C ALA A 30 -15.94 -6.29 -6.26
N LEU A 31 -14.82 -6.96 -5.97
CA LEU A 31 -13.67 -6.36 -5.30
C LEU A 31 -13.11 -5.18 -6.09
N ALA A 32 -12.95 -5.32 -7.41
CA ALA A 32 -12.46 -4.24 -8.27
C ALA A 32 -13.39 -3.02 -8.23
N SER A 33 -14.71 -3.22 -8.34
CA SER A 33 -15.69 -2.11 -8.26
C SER A 33 -15.66 -1.38 -6.92
N MET A 34 -15.52 -2.13 -5.82
CA MET A 34 -15.49 -1.56 -4.47
C MET A 34 -14.18 -0.80 -4.22
N SER A 35 -13.06 -1.27 -4.78
CA SER A 35 -11.77 -0.60 -4.69
C SER A 35 -11.75 0.74 -5.45
N GLU A 36 -12.49 0.86 -6.56
CA GLU A 36 -12.56 2.09 -7.36
C GLU A 36 -12.96 3.32 -6.53
N SER A 37 -13.94 3.15 -5.64
CA SER A 37 -14.47 4.22 -4.79
C SER A 37 -13.42 4.90 -3.91
N ARG A 38 -12.32 4.21 -3.59
CA ARG A 38 -11.23 4.72 -2.75
C ARG A 38 -10.04 5.27 -3.52
N ARG A 39 -9.96 5.08 -4.84
CA ARG A 39 -8.78 5.48 -5.62
C ARG A 39 -8.43 6.96 -5.47
N VAL A 40 -9.44 7.83 -5.39
CA VAL A 40 -9.23 9.28 -5.17
C VAL A 40 -8.57 9.53 -3.81
N GLN A 41 -9.06 8.90 -2.75
CA GLN A 41 -8.50 9.05 -1.40
C GLN A 41 -7.09 8.48 -1.31
N GLN A 42 -6.84 7.33 -1.95
CA GLN A 42 -5.51 6.73 -2.05
C GLN A 42 -4.53 7.65 -2.78
N ALA A 43 -4.92 8.22 -3.93
CA ALA A 43 -4.11 9.18 -4.68
C ALA A 43 -3.79 10.43 -3.86
N GLN A 44 -4.77 10.97 -3.12
CA GLN A 44 -4.56 12.11 -2.22
C GLN A 44 -3.58 11.79 -1.09
N ALA A 45 -3.65 10.58 -0.51
CA ALA A 45 -2.72 10.13 0.52
C ALA A 45 -1.28 10.01 -0.03
N VAL A 46 -1.13 9.50 -1.27
CA VAL A 46 0.16 9.42 -1.97
C VAL A 46 0.73 10.82 -2.20
N GLU A 47 -0.04 11.73 -2.80
CA GLU A 47 0.39 13.10 -3.09
C GLU A 47 0.69 13.90 -1.81
N GLY A 48 -0.15 13.75 -0.78
CA GLY A 48 0.07 14.35 0.53
C GLY A 48 1.38 13.89 1.16
N THR A 49 1.65 12.59 1.12
CA THR A 49 2.89 12.00 1.63
C THR A 49 4.11 12.48 0.83
N GLU A 50 4.01 12.50 -0.50
CA GLU A 50 5.07 12.99 -1.39
C GLU A 50 5.43 14.46 -1.10
N ARG A 51 4.42 15.31 -0.90
CA ARG A 51 4.62 16.72 -0.54
C ARG A 51 5.35 16.86 0.80
N VAL A 52 5.00 16.05 1.81
CA VAL A 52 5.70 16.05 3.11
C VAL A 52 7.13 15.57 2.95
N CYS A 53 7.36 14.48 2.21
CA CYS A 53 8.69 13.94 1.96
C CYS A 53 9.58 14.95 1.25
N ARG A 54 9.10 15.64 0.21
CA ARG A 54 9.85 16.68 -0.50
C ARG A 54 10.18 17.91 0.36
N LYS A 55 9.33 18.26 1.32
CA LYS A 55 9.62 19.33 2.29
C LYS A 55 10.73 18.94 3.26
N LEU A 56 10.76 17.69 3.71
CA LEU A 56 11.82 17.18 4.59
C LEU A 56 13.12 16.94 3.82
N TRP A 57 13.00 16.38 2.62
CA TRP A 57 14.10 15.90 1.79
C TRP A 57 13.82 16.27 0.33
N PRO A 58 14.34 17.42 -0.17
CA PRO A 58 14.02 17.93 -1.50
C PRO A 58 14.32 16.96 -2.67
N GLY A 59 15.28 16.05 -2.49
CA GLY A 59 15.63 15.02 -3.49
C GLY A 59 14.85 13.71 -3.37
N ALA A 60 13.96 13.55 -2.38
CA ALA A 60 13.28 12.29 -2.15
C ALA A 60 12.23 11.97 -3.23
N ARG A 61 12.14 10.68 -3.58
CA ARG A 61 11.08 10.12 -4.41
C ARG A 61 10.15 9.27 -3.56
N VAL A 62 8.85 9.30 -3.86
CA VAL A 62 7.86 8.43 -3.23
C VAL A 62 7.26 7.54 -4.31
N GLU A 63 7.32 6.23 -4.09
CA GLU A 63 6.80 5.24 -5.03
C GLU A 63 5.71 4.39 -4.37
N VAL A 64 4.66 4.12 -5.13
CA VAL A 64 3.61 3.19 -4.70
C VAL A 64 4.14 1.76 -4.82
N TYR A 65 3.91 0.98 -3.77
CA TYR A 65 4.27 -0.43 -3.72
C TYR A 65 3.07 -1.29 -3.31
N GLY A 66 3.30 -2.59 -3.16
CA GLY A 66 2.31 -3.51 -2.61
C GLY A 66 1.09 -3.70 -3.51
N SER A 67 -0.07 -3.94 -2.87
CA SER A 67 -1.28 -4.36 -3.57
C SER A 67 -1.84 -3.32 -4.54
N LEU A 68 -1.67 -2.03 -4.24
CA LEU A 68 -2.09 -0.95 -5.12
C LEU A 68 -1.25 -0.90 -6.40
N ALA A 69 0.07 -1.09 -6.29
CA ALA A 69 0.97 -1.09 -7.44
C ALA A 69 0.74 -2.29 -8.37
N THR A 70 0.34 -3.44 -7.85
CA THR A 70 0.11 -4.67 -8.63
C THR A 70 -1.29 -4.79 -9.21
N GLY A 71 -2.20 -3.89 -8.86
CA GLY A 71 -3.62 -3.97 -9.25
C GLY A 71 -4.40 -5.06 -8.50
N LEU A 72 -3.83 -5.60 -7.40
CA LEU A 72 -4.45 -6.63 -6.56
C LEU A 72 -5.03 -6.04 -5.26
N SER A 73 -5.22 -4.72 -5.20
CA SER A 73 -5.80 -4.05 -4.02
C SER A 73 -7.28 -4.37 -3.87
N VAL A 74 -7.63 -4.86 -2.69
CA VAL A 74 -9.02 -5.05 -2.27
C VAL A 74 -9.51 -3.84 -1.49
N PRO A 75 -10.82 -3.72 -1.22
CA PRO A 75 -11.38 -2.66 -0.42
C PRO A 75 -10.59 -2.33 0.85
N SER A 76 -10.29 -3.31 1.68
CA SER A 76 -9.57 -3.09 2.94
C SER A 76 -8.05 -2.94 2.81
N SER A 77 -7.48 -2.91 1.60
CA SER A 77 -6.03 -2.80 1.41
C SER A 77 -5.48 -1.48 1.91
N ASP A 78 -4.34 -1.56 2.60
CA ASP A 78 -3.49 -0.40 2.91
C ASP A 78 -2.83 0.15 1.62
N VAL A 79 -2.36 1.40 1.66
CA VAL A 79 -1.53 2.00 0.61
C VAL A 79 -0.08 1.96 1.05
N ASP A 80 0.72 1.13 0.37
CA ASP A 80 2.13 0.97 0.66
C ASP A 80 2.98 1.97 -0.15
N LEU A 81 3.85 2.71 0.53
CA LEU A 81 4.73 3.69 -0.07
C LEU A 81 6.18 3.41 0.29
N VAL A 82 7.09 3.58 -0.68
CA VAL A 82 8.53 3.53 -0.48
C VAL A 82 9.10 4.93 -0.68
N VAL A 83 9.86 5.41 0.30
CA VAL A 83 10.54 6.70 0.23
C VAL A 83 12.02 6.46 -0.12
N CYS A 84 12.42 6.89 -1.30
CA CYS A 84 13.76 6.75 -1.85
C CYS A 84 14.55 8.06 -1.76
N ASP A 85 15.86 7.98 -2.00
CA ASP A 85 16.75 9.14 -2.16
C ASP A 85 16.87 10.04 -0.90
N VAL A 86 16.66 9.44 0.27
CA VAL A 86 16.87 10.11 1.57
C VAL A 86 18.37 10.14 1.88
N HIS A 87 19.08 11.16 1.38
CA HIS A 87 20.54 11.24 1.50
C HIS A 87 21.05 11.16 2.95
N GLU A 88 20.34 11.78 3.91
CA GLU A 88 20.67 11.70 5.34
C GLU A 88 20.65 10.25 5.86
N TYR A 89 19.72 9.42 5.35
CA TYR A 89 19.62 8.01 5.72
C TYR A 89 20.82 7.21 5.18
N TYR A 90 21.18 7.41 3.91
CA TYR A 90 22.35 6.75 3.32
C TYR A 90 23.65 7.18 3.99
N ALA A 91 23.81 8.48 4.28
CA ALA A 91 24.98 8.99 5.00
C ALA A 91 25.09 8.35 6.39
N ALA A 92 23.98 8.21 7.13
CA ALA A 92 23.96 7.52 8.41
C ALA A 92 24.34 6.04 8.28
N LEU A 93 23.80 5.34 7.28
CA LEU A 93 24.12 3.93 7.03
C LEU A 93 25.60 3.72 6.68
N LEU A 94 26.15 4.56 5.81
CA LEU A 94 27.54 4.49 5.35
C LEU A 94 28.56 4.91 6.43
N SER A 95 28.16 5.77 7.36
CA SER A 95 29.03 6.20 8.46
C SER A 95 29.38 5.07 9.44
N GLY A 96 28.63 3.96 9.42
CA GLY A 96 28.77 2.86 10.39
C GLY A 96 28.44 3.24 11.84
N VAL A 97 28.11 4.52 12.09
CA VAL A 97 27.70 5.02 13.39
C VAL A 97 26.23 4.67 13.59
N LYS A 98 25.94 3.81 14.56
CA LYS A 98 24.57 3.67 15.07
C LYS A 98 24.13 5.06 15.55
N GLN A 99 23.20 5.68 14.83
CA GLN A 99 22.60 6.96 15.22
C GLN A 99 22.04 6.82 16.63
N LYS A 100 22.79 7.31 17.62
CA LYS A 100 22.42 7.23 19.04
C LYS A 100 21.58 8.47 19.34
N GLY A 101 20.29 8.38 19.05
CA GLY A 101 19.38 9.51 19.21
C GLY A 101 17.94 9.15 18.85
N LYS A 102 17.01 9.91 19.40
CA LYS A 102 15.55 9.76 19.24
C LYS A 102 15.03 10.16 17.85
N LEU A 103 15.90 10.71 16.98
CA LEU A 103 15.53 11.39 15.74
C LEU A 103 16.22 10.77 14.50
N ASN A 104 15.77 9.58 14.10
CA ASN A 104 16.08 8.97 12.81
C ASN A 104 15.11 9.45 11.71
N CYS A 105 15.35 9.13 10.44
CA CYS A 105 14.47 9.55 9.34
C CYS A 105 13.00 9.13 9.53
N ILE A 106 12.77 7.99 10.19
CA ILE A 106 11.44 7.46 10.50
C ILE A 106 10.68 8.35 11.49
N THR A 107 11.33 8.73 12.60
CA THR A 107 10.74 9.64 13.60
C THR A 107 10.55 11.05 13.05
N LYS A 108 11.49 11.58 12.24
CA LYS A 108 11.31 12.86 11.52
C LYS A 108 10.08 12.83 10.62
N LEU A 109 9.92 11.77 9.83
CA LEU A 109 8.78 11.60 8.92
C LEU A 109 7.47 11.47 9.70
N ALA A 110 7.45 10.65 10.75
CA ALA A 110 6.29 10.46 11.60
C ALA A 110 5.81 11.77 12.23
N GLU A 111 6.73 12.59 12.76
CA GLU A 111 6.38 13.91 13.30
C GLU A 111 5.83 14.86 12.24
N ALA A 112 6.39 14.86 11.03
CA ALA A 112 5.92 15.74 9.95
C ALA A 112 4.54 15.33 9.43
N LEU A 113 4.30 14.02 9.30
CA LEU A 113 3.00 13.46 8.93
C LEU A 113 1.96 13.73 10.02
N GLY A 114 2.31 13.61 11.30
CA GLY A 114 1.41 13.86 12.41
C GLY A 114 0.95 15.32 12.54
N ARG A 115 1.63 16.26 11.87
CA ARG A 115 1.22 17.68 11.78
C ARG A 115 0.28 17.95 10.60
N GLN A 116 -0.01 16.96 9.75
CA GLN A 116 -0.88 17.16 8.59
C GLN A 116 -2.36 17.02 8.98
N PRO A 117 -3.25 17.91 8.48
CA PRO A 117 -4.68 17.86 8.83
C PRO A 117 -5.42 16.66 8.25
N TRP A 118 -4.88 16.04 7.18
CA TRP A 118 -5.44 14.84 6.55
C TRP A 118 -4.99 13.53 7.22
N VAL A 119 -4.15 13.61 8.27
CA VAL A 119 -3.66 12.46 9.03
C VAL A 119 -4.35 12.41 10.38
N ARG A 120 -5.07 11.31 10.64
CA ARG A 120 -5.78 11.05 11.90
C ARG A 120 -4.86 10.51 12.98
N SER A 121 -3.97 9.58 12.62
CA SER A 121 -3.02 9.00 13.55
C SER A 121 -1.74 8.56 12.85
N VAL A 122 -0.65 8.49 13.62
CA VAL A 122 0.67 8.08 13.18
C VAL A 122 1.26 7.09 14.17
N ASN A 123 1.87 6.04 13.67
CA ASN A 123 2.62 5.05 14.45
C ASN A 123 3.96 4.76 13.75
N ALA A 124 5.07 5.09 14.41
CA ALA A 124 6.41 4.83 13.93
C ALA A 124 6.93 3.50 14.50
N ILE A 125 7.35 2.59 13.62
CA ILE A 125 7.90 1.29 13.97
C ILE A 125 9.33 1.24 13.44
N ASP A 126 10.30 1.61 14.29
CA ASP A 126 11.71 1.75 13.91
C ASP A 126 12.61 0.58 14.33
N GLY A 127 12.11 -0.32 15.19
CA GLY A 127 12.83 -1.51 15.66
C GLY A 127 12.75 -2.74 14.76
N ALA A 128 11.98 -2.69 13.66
CA ALA A 128 11.83 -3.81 12.72
C ALA A 128 12.97 -3.85 11.69
N SER A 129 13.18 -5.00 11.05
CA SER A 129 14.17 -5.16 9.96
C SER A 129 13.94 -4.18 8.80
N THR A 130 12.68 -3.83 8.56
CA THR A 130 12.28 -2.75 7.66
C THR A 130 11.48 -1.73 8.48
N PRO A 131 12.07 -0.58 8.83
CA PRO A 131 11.36 0.46 9.56
C PRO A 131 10.21 1.04 8.75
N VAL A 132 9.05 1.25 9.39
CA VAL A 132 7.84 1.76 8.73
C VAL A 132 7.17 2.87 9.55
N VAL A 133 6.51 3.80 8.86
CA VAL A 133 5.59 4.76 9.47
C VAL A 133 4.19 4.41 8.99
N LYS A 134 3.34 3.91 9.89
CA LYS A 134 1.94 3.65 9.60
C LYS A 134 1.12 4.89 9.93
N ILE A 135 0.30 5.33 8.99
CA ILE A 135 -0.64 6.43 9.19
C ILE A 135 -2.07 5.98 8.92
N VAL A 136 -3.02 6.61 9.60
CA VAL A 136 -4.44 6.53 9.24
C VAL A 136 -4.85 7.89 8.73
N THR A 137 -5.42 7.95 7.53
CA THR A 137 -5.95 9.19 6.96
C THR A 137 -7.30 9.53 7.61
N ALA A 138 -7.63 10.82 7.67
CA ALA A 138 -8.99 11.21 8.04
C ALA A 138 -9.98 10.75 6.96
N ASP A 139 -11.17 10.28 7.37
CA ASP A 139 -12.23 9.90 6.43
C ASP A 139 -12.60 11.12 5.59
N GLY A 140 -12.64 10.95 4.26
CA GLY A 140 -12.67 12.03 3.26
C GLY A 140 -13.91 12.94 3.33
N VAL A 141 -13.93 13.85 4.29
CA VAL A 141 -14.76 15.06 4.29
C VAL A 141 -13.87 16.25 4.62
N GLY A 142 -13.32 16.89 3.58
CA GLY A 142 -12.78 18.25 3.68
C GLY A 142 -11.28 18.38 3.98
N ALA A 143 -10.40 17.80 3.16
CA ALA A 143 -9.10 18.44 2.94
C ALA A 143 -9.29 19.45 1.79
N GLY A 144 -9.70 20.67 2.14
CA GLY A 144 -9.71 21.79 1.21
C GLY A 144 -8.32 21.95 0.59
N ILE A 145 -8.22 21.73 -0.71
CA ILE A 145 -7.09 22.18 -1.51
C ILE A 145 -7.21 23.71 -1.55
N GLY A 146 -6.54 24.38 -0.61
CA GLY A 146 -6.24 25.80 -0.72
C GLY A 146 -5.17 25.97 -1.79
N ALA A 147 -5.52 26.72 -2.84
CA ALA A 147 -4.62 27.21 -3.88
C ALA A 147 -3.52 28.12 -3.32
#